data_AF-A0A1B9S2E1-F1
#
_entry.id   AF-A0A1B9S2E1-F1
#
_cell.length_a   1.000
_cell.length_b   1.000
_cell.length_c   1.000
_cell.angle_alpha   90.00
_cell.angle_beta   90.00
_cell.angle_gamma   90.00
#
_symmetry.space_group_name_H-M   'P 1'
#
loop_
_entity.id
_entity.type
_entity.pdbx_description
1 polymer ?
#
loop_
_entity_poly.entity_id
_entity_poly.type
_entity_poly.pdbx_seq_one_letter_code
_entity_poly.pdbx_strand_id
1 'polypeptide(L)'
;MNKIDWLKKASTIARSDMRNEMKRPQTTGERVQDYVLDVMLDEGHELDGKRWAKRSQDEFAAELGISISTFFRAISKPPFVRDTRMIEGRKLTLVRLGVTKAGGTDRHRANILSKIWREHMKQPRTTPADYGCICGLVETWPAGAAPAILSIVLKQWPAFMSGVKFEMDALAASGQGKVAFYQWPNLKVIRRFSGVAVELWKMEKPAPKAV
;
A
#
# COMPACT_ATOMS: atom_id res chain seq x y z
N MET A 1 33.59 -57.28 -11.07
CA MET A 1 33.09 -55.95 -10.70
C MET A 1 33.98 -55.43 -9.57
N ASN A 2 34.72 -54.34 -9.80
CA ASN A 2 35.80 -53.91 -8.89
C ASN A 2 35.21 -53.30 -7.61
N LYS A 3 35.77 -53.64 -6.44
CA LYS A 3 35.28 -53.21 -5.11
C LYS A 3 35.19 -51.67 -5.00
N ILE A 4 36.04 -50.97 -5.75
CA ILE A 4 36.07 -49.50 -5.84
C ILE A 4 34.84 -48.94 -6.58
N ASP A 5 34.35 -49.61 -7.63
CA ASP A 5 33.16 -49.14 -8.37
C ASP A 5 31.88 -49.33 -7.57
N TRP A 6 31.79 -50.39 -6.75
CA TRP A 6 30.66 -50.60 -5.86
C TRP A 6 30.59 -49.52 -4.76
N LEU A 7 31.73 -49.15 -4.16
CA LEU A 7 31.80 -48.09 -3.15
C LEU A 7 31.48 -46.70 -3.73
N LYS A 8 31.89 -46.40 -4.97
CA LYS A 8 31.52 -45.15 -5.65
C LYS A 8 30.01 -45.11 -5.98
N LYS A 9 29.42 -46.24 -6.40
CA LYS A 9 27.98 -46.32 -6.70
C LYS A 9 27.14 -46.22 -5.43
N ALA A 10 27.53 -46.90 -4.35
CA ALA A 10 26.87 -46.81 -3.04
C ALA A 10 26.98 -45.39 -2.42
N SER A 11 28.13 -44.73 -2.54
CA SER A 11 28.32 -43.33 -2.12
C SER A 11 27.46 -42.34 -2.91
N THR A 12 27.17 -42.63 -4.18
CA THR A 12 26.39 -41.73 -5.04
C THR A 12 24.89 -41.89 -4.78
N ILE A 13 24.43 -43.12 -4.53
CA ILE A 13 23.06 -43.43 -4.12
C ILE A 13 22.77 -42.85 -2.72
N ALA A 14 23.66 -43.05 -1.75
CA ALA A 14 23.48 -42.50 -0.40
C ALA A 14 23.48 -40.96 -0.34
N ARG A 15 24.22 -40.28 -1.25
CA ARG A 15 24.21 -38.80 -1.35
C ARG A 15 23.01 -38.25 -2.12
N SER A 16 22.42 -39.05 -3.02
CA SER A 16 21.19 -38.72 -3.75
C SER A 16 19.97 -38.88 -2.85
N ASP A 17 19.92 -39.95 -2.04
CA ASP A 17 18.84 -40.22 -1.09
C ASP A 17 18.88 -39.28 0.11
N MET A 18 20.05 -38.99 0.70
CA MET A 18 20.16 -37.99 1.79
C MET A 18 19.80 -36.56 1.36
N ARG A 19 19.85 -36.22 0.06
CA ARG A 19 19.36 -34.93 -0.45
C ARG A 19 17.86 -34.93 -0.73
N ASN A 20 17.25 -36.10 -0.88
CA ASN A 20 15.81 -36.27 -1.07
C ASN A 20 15.06 -36.43 0.27
N GLU A 21 15.77 -36.78 1.35
CA GLU A 21 15.18 -37.21 2.63
C GLU A 21 14.87 -36.12 3.69
N MET A 22 15.10 -34.82 3.45
CA MET A 22 14.70 -33.79 4.44
C MET A 22 14.14 -32.50 3.87
N LYS A 23 13.48 -32.55 2.69
CA LYS A 23 12.58 -31.45 2.33
C LYS A 23 11.34 -31.57 3.20
N ARG A 24 11.30 -30.81 4.31
CA ARG A 24 10.07 -30.63 5.10
C ARG A 24 8.92 -30.35 4.13
N PRO A 25 7.73 -30.94 4.34
CA PRO A 25 6.58 -30.66 3.49
C PRO A 25 6.39 -29.15 3.48
N GLN A 26 6.50 -28.54 2.30
CA GLN A 26 6.31 -27.09 2.18
C GLN A 26 4.92 -26.74 2.68
N THR A 27 4.85 -25.73 3.52
CA THR A 27 3.59 -25.16 3.96
C THR A 27 2.85 -24.58 2.75
N THR A 28 1.53 -24.46 2.84
CA THR A 28 0.74 -23.78 1.80
C THR A 28 1.23 -22.36 1.55
N GLY A 29 1.70 -21.66 2.60
CA GLY A 29 2.26 -20.31 2.48
C GLY A 29 3.52 -20.27 1.62
N GLU A 30 4.46 -21.19 1.85
CA GLU A 30 5.70 -21.30 1.06
C GLU A 30 5.38 -21.66 -0.40
N ARG A 31 4.47 -22.61 -0.64
CA ARG A 31 4.03 -22.97 -2.00
C ARG A 31 3.42 -21.78 -2.75
N VAL A 32 2.59 -20.98 -2.07
CA VAL A 32 2.01 -19.75 -2.64
C VAL A 32 3.10 -18.72 -2.90
N GLN A 33 4.09 -18.62 -2.01
CA GLN A 33 5.19 -17.67 -2.13
C GLN A 33 6.05 -17.95 -3.37
N ASP A 34 6.49 -19.20 -3.53
CA ASP A 34 7.30 -19.64 -4.67
C ASP A 34 6.54 -19.40 -5.99
N TYR A 35 5.27 -19.82 -6.04
CA TYR A 35 4.45 -19.63 -7.24
C TYR A 35 4.21 -18.15 -7.60
N VAL A 36 3.96 -17.29 -6.61
CA VAL A 36 3.84 -15.84 -6.86
C VAL A 36 5.15 -15.27 -7.40
N LEU A 37 6.31 -15.75 -6.95
CA LEU A 37 7.61 -15.34 -7.48
C LEU A 37 7.77 -15.73 -8.94
N ASP A 38 7.45 -16.97 -9.29
CA ASP A 38 7.55 -17.47 -10.66
C ASP A 38 6.65 -16.65 -11.60
N VAL A 39 5.39 -16.44 -11.23
CA VAL A 39 4.46 -15.60 -12.01
C VAL A 39 4.95 -14.16 -12.13
N MET A 40 5.57 -13.61 -11.07
CA MET A 40 6.19 -12.27 -11.15
C MET A 40 7.36 -12.22 -12.12
N LEU A 41 8.17 -13.27 -12.21
CA LEU A 41 9.34 -13.34 -13.08
C LEU A 41 8.95 -13.52 -14.55
N ASP A 42 7.98 -14.39 -14.81
CA ASP A 42 7.57 -14.78 -16.17
C ASP A 42 6.61 -13.77 -16.79
N GLU A 43 5.54 -13.41 -16.07
CA GLU A 43 4.41 -12.62 -16.58
C GLU A 43 4.14 -11.37 -15.74
N GLY A 44 5.15 -10.89 -15.02
CA GLY A 44 4.99 -9.79 -14.08
C GLY A 44 4.41 -8.51 -14.72
N HIS A 45 3.46 -7.90 -14.02
CA HIS A 45 2.82 -6.65 -14.40
C HIS A 45 3.38 -5.48 -13.61
N GLU A 46 3.80 -4.42 -14.30
CA GLU A 46 4.28 -3.19 -13.67
C GLU A 46 3.11 -2.28 -13.25
N LEU A 47 3.04 -1.94 -11.96
CA LEU A 47 2.08 -0.99 -11.42
C LEU A 47 2.69 -0.23 -10.23
N ASP A 48 2.59 1.10 -10.27
CA ASP A 48 3.15 2.01 -9.27
C ASP A 48 4.66 1.79 -9.02
N GLY A 49 5.41 1.54 -10.11
CA GLY A 49 6.86 1.27 -10.08
C GLY A 49 7.24 -0.05 -9.40
N LYS A 50 6.31 -1.00 -9.34
CA LYS A 50 6.50 -2.32 -8.73
C LYS A 50 6.00 -3.40 -9.67
N ARG A 51 6.68 -4.54 -9.65
CA ARG A 51 6.28 -5.74 -10.37
C ARG A 51 5.31 -6.58 -9.52
N TRP A 52 4.25 -7.09 -10.15
CA TRP A 52 3.18 -7.86 -9.52
C TRP A 52 2.87 -9.13 -10.31
N ALA A 53 2.52 -10.21 -9.63
CA ALA A 53 1.82 -11.34 -10.24
C ALA A 53 0.37 -10.92 -10.50
N LYS A 54 -0.06 -10.95 -11.76
CA LYS A 54 -1.39 -10.49 -12.23
C LYS A 54 -2.23 -11.67 -12.66
N ARG A 55 -3.13 -12.17 -11.80
CA ARG A 55 -4.13 -13.21 -12.14
C ARG A 55 -5.42 -13.02 -11.34
N SER A 56 -6.51 -13.67 -11.74
CA SER A 56 -7.70 -13.80 -10.88
C SER A 56 -7.41 -14.76 -9.72
N GLN A 57 -8.20 -14.68 -8.63
CA GLN A 57 -8.02 -15.58 -7.49
C GLN A 57 -8.31 -17.03 -7.85
N ASP A 58 -9.25 -17.25 -8.77
CA ASP A 58 -9.62 -18.58 -9.25
C ASP A 58 -8.47 -19.22 -10.02
N GLU A 59 -7.80 -18.46 -10.90
CA GLU A 59 -6.61 -18.92 -11.63
C GLU A 59 -5.44 -19.23 -10.68
N PHE A 60 -5.20 -18.40 -9.66
CA PHE A 60 -4.19 -18.71 -8.63
C PHE A 60 -4.50 -19.99 -7.86
N ALA A 61 -5.76 -20.15 -7.43
CA ALA A 61 -6.20 -21.28 -6.63
C ALA A 61 -6.16 -22.59 -7.43
N ALA A 62 -6.61 -22.56 -8.68
CA ALA A 62 -6.59 -23.69 -9.60
C ALA A 62 -5.16 -24.21 -9.84
N GLU A 63 -4.21 -23.33 -10.14
CA GLU A 63 -2.84 -23.75 -10.44
C GLU A 63 -2.08 -24.29 -9.22
N LEU A 64 -2.39 -23.78 -8.03
CA LEU A 64 -1.83 -24.30 -6.79
C LEU A 64 -2.53 -25.58 -6.29
N GLY A 65 -3.65 -25.97 -6.92
CA GLY A 65 -4.49 -27.08 -6.46
C GLY A 65 -5.07 -26.85 -5.06
N ILE A 66 -5.46 -25.61 -4.73
CA ILE A 66 -6.04 -25.24 -3.43
C ILE A 66 -7.37 -24.51 -3.60
N SER A 67 -8.16 -24.39 -2.53
CA SER A 67 -9.37 -23.56 -2.58
C SER A 67 -9.04 -22.07 -2.64
N ILE A 68 -9.93 -21.27 -3.24
CA ILE A 68 -9.85 -19.80 -3.26
C ILE A 68 -9.73 -19.22 -1.84
N SER A 69 -10.49 -19.78 -0.89
CA SER A 69 -10.46 -19.37 0.52
C SER A 69 -9.09 -19.64 1.15
N THR A 70 -8.48 -20.80 0.85
CA THR A 70 -7.13 -21.14 1.29
C THR A 70 -6.10 -20.18 0.72
N PHE A 71 -6.17 -19.89 -0.58
CA PHE A 71 -5.31 -18.91 -1.23
C PHE A 71 -5.46 -17.52 -0.59
N PHE A 72 -6.69 -17.04 -0.43
CA PHE A 72 -6.98 -15.74 0.17
C PHE A 72 -6.45 -15.63 1.61
N ARG A 73 -6.62 -16.69 2.42
CA ARG A 73 -6.08 -16.75 3.80
C ARG A 73 -4.55 -16.70 3.80
N ALA A 74 -3.90 -17.37 2.84
CA ALA A 74 -2.44 -17.33 2.70
C ALA A 74 -1.95 -15.92 2.36
N ILE A 75 -2.51 -15.28 1.32
CA ILE A 75 -2.08 -13.94 0.87
C ILE A 75 -2.55 -12.78 1.77
N SER A 76 -3.36 -13.07 2.79
CA SER A 76 -3.77 -12.08 3.79
C SER A 76 -2.74 -11.89 4.91
N LYS A 77 -1.73 -12.76 4.98
CA LYS A 77 -0.65 -12.70 5.97
C LYS A 77 0.65 -12.20 5.31
N PRO A 78 1.60 -11.64 6.08
CA PRO A 78 2.95 -11.39 5.57
C PRO A 78 3.58 -12.68 5.01
N PRO A 79 4.44 -12.60 3.98
CA PRO A 79 5.00 -11.39 3.36
C PRO A 79 4.21 -10.91 2.13
N PHE A 80 2.92 -11.22 2.01
CA PHE A 80 2.14 -10.87 0.82
C PHE A 80 1.61 -9.45 0.88
N VAL A 81 1.74 -8.73 -0.24
CA VAL A 81 1.00 -7.50 -0.50
C VAL A 81 0.03 -7.78 -1.64
N ARG A 82 -1.24 -7.44 -1.43
CA ARG A 82 -2.31 -7.65 -2.42
C ARG A 82 -3.01 -6.35 -2.78
N ASP A 83 -3.40 -6.23 -4.04
CA ASP A 83 -4.32 -5.22 -4.55
C ASP A 83 -5.34 -5.88 -5.49
N THR A 84 -6.45 -5.21 -5.78
CA THR A 84 -7.46 -5.70 -6.71
C THR A 84 -7.86 -4.59 -7.67
N ARG A 85 -7.76 -4.86 -8.97
CA ARG A 85 -7.98 -3.86 -10.02
C ARG A 85 -8.84 -4.43 -11.15
N MET A 86 -9.54 -3.53 -11.82
CA MET A 86 -10.10 -3.83 -13.13
C MET A 86 -9.00 -3.59 -14.16
N ILE A 87 -8.52 -4.65 -14.81
CA ILE A 87 -7.52 -4.61 -15.88
C ILE A 87 -8.11 -5.39 -17.05
N GLU A 88 -8.11 -4.81 -18.24
CA GLU A 88 -8.68 -5.45 -19.45
C GLU A 88 -10.14 -5.91 -19.25
N GLY A 89 -10.93 -5.12 -18.50
CA GLY A 89 -12.35 -5.42 -18.23
C GLY A 89 -12.59 -6.55 -17.22
N ARG A 90 -11.55 -7.21 -16.71
CA ARG A 90 -11.65 -8.28 -15.70
C ARG A 90 -11.16 -7.79 -14.34
N LYS A 91 -11.79 -8.29 -13.27
CA LYS A 91 -11.34 -8.05 -11.89
C LYS A 91 -10.17 -8.99 -11.59
N LEU A 92 -8.95 -8.45 -11.60
CA LEU A 92 -7.72 -9.20 -11.32
C LEU A 92 -7.20 -8.87 -9.93
N THR A 93 -6.56 -9.86 -9.31
CA THR A 93 -5.83 -9.71 -8.05
C THR A 93 -4.35 -9.58 -8.37
N LEU A 94 -3.75 -8.51 -7.88
CA LEU A 94 -2.33 -8.28 -7.96
C LEU A 94 -1.71 -8.76 -6.66
N VAL A 95 -0.78 -9.70 -6.73
CA VAL A 95 -0.06 -10.21 -5.55
C VAL A 95 1.43 -10.02 -5.78
N ARG A 96 2.14 -9.58 -4.75
CA ARG A 96 3.60 -9.56 -4.75
C ARG A 96 4.12 -9.86 -3.36
N LEU A 97 5.41 -10.18 -3.28
CA LEU A 97 6.08 -10.25 -1.99
C LEU A 97 6.56 -8.87 -1.52
N GLY A 98 6.56 -8.70 -0.21
CA GLY A 98 7.18 -7.56 0.45
C GLY A 98 6.53 -7.24 1.79
N VAL A 99 7.21 -6.41 2.58
CA VAL A 99 6.64 -5.93 3.83
C VAL A 99 5.57 -4.89 3.51
N THR A 100 4.34 -5.13 3.95
CA THR A 100 3.30 -4.11 3.93
C THR A 100 3.74 -3.00 4.88
N LYS A 101 3.82 -1.75 4.41
CA LYS A 101 4.05 -0.61 5.30
C LYS A 101 2.99 -0.66 6.42
N ALA A 102 3.39 -0.35 7.65
CA ALA A 102 2.45 -0.16 8.75
C ALA A 102 1.37 0.84 8.30
N GLY A 103 0.11 0.40 8.25
CA GLY A 103 -1.01 1.20 7.75
C GLY A 103 -1.47 0.93 6.31
N GLY A 104 -0.99 -0.13 5.65
CA GLY A 104 -1.52 -0.60 4.36
C GLY A 104 -1.00 0.18 3.14
N THR A 105 -1.59 -0.06 1.97
CA THR A 105 -1.19 0.60 0.71
C THR A 105 -1.61 2.07 0.68
N ASP A 106 -0.92 2.88 -0.12
CA ASP A 106 -1.21 4.32 -0.25
C ASP A 106 -2.64 4.52 -0.75
N ARG A 107 -3.10 3.67 -1.67
CA ARG A 107 -4.51 3.64 -2.12
C ARG A 107 -5.49 3.32 -1.00
N HIS A 108 -5.18 2.37 -0.12
CA HIS A 108 -6.03 2.08 1.03
C HIS A 108 -6.17 3.31 1.94
N ARG A 109 -5.06 4.00 2.21
CA ARG A 109 -5.08 5.27 2.97
C ARG A 109 -5.86 6.36 2.23
N ALA A 110 -5.71 6.47 0.91
CA ALA A 110 -6.49 7.41 0.08
C ALA A 110 -8.00 7.12 0.14
N ASN A 111 -8.40 5.85 0.19
CA ASN A 111 -9.80 5.48 0.36
C ASN A 111 -10.35 5.88 1.73
N ILE A 112 -9.54 5.77 2.79
CA ILE A 112 -9.91 6.26 4.12
C ILE A 112 -10.09 7.78 4.10
N LEU A 113 -9.13 8.53 3.53
CA LEU A 113 -9.25 9.99 3.39
C LEU A 113 -10.46 10.41 2.54
N SER A 114 -10.72 9.68 1.45
CA SER A 114 -11.88 9.88 0.58
C SER A 114 -13.21 9.66 1.32
N LYS A 115 -13.27 8.68 2.23
CA LYS A 115 -14.42 8.50 3.12
C LYS A 115 -14.61 9.69 4.06
N ILE A 116 -13.55 10.12 4.75
CA ILE A 116 -13.58 11.29 5.66
C ILE A 116 -14.05 12.55 4.92
N TRP A 117 -13.52 12.78 3.71
CA TRP A 117 -13.89 13.92 2.87
C TRP A 117 -15.38 13.90 2.51
N ARG A 118 -15.90 12.76 2.03
CA ARG A 118 -17.32 12.61 1.67
C ARG A 118 -18.26 12.85 2.86
N GLU A 119 -17.90 12.31 4.02
CA GLU A 119 -18.68 12.46 5.24
C GLU A 119 -18.74 13.93 5.67
N HIS A 120 -17.59 14.63 5.65
CA HIS A 120 -17.54 16.04 6.01
C HIS A 120 -18.28 16.94 5.01
N MET A 121 -18.05 16.73 3.71
CA MET A 121 -18.68 17.52 2.64
C MET A 121 -20.13 17.11 2.35
N LYS A 122 -20.64 16.07 3.02
CA LYS A 122 -21.97 15.47 2.78
C LYS A 122 -22.20 15.10 1.31
N GLN A 123 -21.15 14.58 0.66
CA GLN A 123 -21.19 14.18 -0.75
C GLN A 123 -21.27 12.67 -0.89
N PRO A 124 -22.07 12.14 -1.83
CA PRO A 124 -22.20 10.70 -2.03
C PRO A 124 -20.93 10.07 -2.64
N ARG A 125 -20.17 10.84 -3.44
CA ARG A 125 -18.99 10.37 -4.18
C ARG A 125 -17.91 11.44 -4.22
N THR A 126 -16.66 10.99 -4.18
CA THR A 126 -15.47 11.82 -4.39
C THR A 126 -15.22 11.94 -5.88
N THR A 127 -15.03 13.16 -6.39
CA THR A 127 -14.73 13.37 -7.81
C THR A 127 -13.34 12.81 -8.16
N PRO A 128 -13.07 12.45 -9.43
CA PRO A 128 -11.73 11.99 -9.82
C PRO A 128 -10.62 13.02 -9.51
N ALA A 129 -10.92 14.31 -9.68
CA ALA A 129 -9.98 15.40 -9.39
C ALA A 129 -9.68 15.51 -7.88
N ASP A 130 -10.70 15.40 -7.04
CA ASP A 130 -10.55 15.40 -5.58
C ASP A 130 -9.78 14.17 -5.12
N TYR A 131 -10.09 13.00 -5.69
CA TYR A 131 -9.39 11.76 -5.38
C TYR A 131 -7.90 11.85 -5.75
N GLY A 132 -7.57 12.45 -6.90
CA GLY A 132 -6.19 12.75 -7.27
C GLY A 132 -5.47 13.66 -6.26
N CYS A 133 -6.18 14.65 -5.69
CA CYS A 133 -5.62 15.48 -4.62
C CYS A 133 -5.38 14.67 -3.33
N ILE A 134 -6.33 13.81 -2.97
CA ILE A 134 -6.22 12.91 -1.81
C ILE A 134 -5.03 11.95 -1.94
N CYS A 135 -4.77 11.39 -3.14
CA CYS A 135 -3.58 10.56 -3.37
C CYS A 135 -2.29 11.35 -3.08
N GLY A 136 -2.18 12.58 -3.60
CA GLY A 136 -1.02 13.44 -3.33
C GLY A 136 -0.85 13.79 -1.85
N LEU A 137 -1.95 13.93 -1.09
CA LEU A 137 -1.89 14.12 0.37
C LEU A 137 -1.31 12.89 1.08
N VAL A 138 -1.71 11.68 0.67
CA VAL A 138 -1.20 10.44 1.25
C VAL A 138 0.29 10.24 1.00
N GLU A 139 0.80 10.69 -0.15
CA GLU A 139 2.22 10.65 -0.50
C GLU A 139 3.04 11.64 0.33
N THR A 140 2.48 12.83 0.60
CA THR A 140 3.20 13.93 1.26
C THR A 140 3.17 13.82 2.79
N TRP A 141 2.07 13.33 3.36
CA TRP A 141 1.89 13.28 4.81
C TRP A 141 2.57 12.07 5.46
N PRO A 142 2.95 12.17 6.76
CA PRO A 142 3.53 11.05 7.49
C PRO A 142 2.64 9.81 7.45
N ALA A 143 3.24 8.64 7.25
CA ALA A 143 2.54 7.37 7.20
C ALA A 143 1.73 7.14 8.49
N GLY A 144 0.46 6.74 8.34
CA GLY A 144 -0.46 6.51 9.45
C GLY A 144 -1.09 7.77 10.06
N ALA A 145 -0.53 8.97 9.85
CA ALA A 145 -1.05 10.21 10.40
C ALA A 145 -2.13 10.87 9.52
N ALA A 146 -2.14 10.56 8.23
CA ALA A 146 -2.99 11.22 7.23
C ALA A 146 -4.49 11.34 7.61
N PRO A 147 -5.17 10.29 8.13
CA PRO A 147 -6.58 10.41 8.53
C PRO A 147 -6.84 11.41 9.66
N ALA A 148 -5.91 11.48 10.62
CA ALA A 148 -5.99 12.43 11.74
C ALA A 148 -5.73 13.85 11.26
N ILE A 149 -4.71 14.05 10.41
CA ILE A 149 -4.40 15.37 9.83
C ILE A 149 -5.61 15.91 9.07
N LEU A 150 -6.19 15.13 8.16
CA LEU A 150 -7.36 15.59 7.39
C LEU A 150 -8.54 15.93 8.29
N SER A 151 -8.86 15.07 9.27
CA SER A 151 -9.98 15.30 10.19
C SER A 151 -9.81 16.61 10.98
N ILE A 152 -8.60 16.91 11.46
CA ILE A 152 -8.31 18.16 12.17
C ILE A 152 -8.44 19.37 11.25
N VAL A 153 -7.86 19.33 10.06
CA VAL A 153 -7.94 20.43 9.09
C VAL A 153 -9.40 20.75 8.75
N LEU A 154 -10.23 19.72 8.55
CA LEU A 154 -11.66 19.89 8.26
C LEU A 154 -12.44 20.44 9.47
N LYS A 155 -12.13 19.96 10.68
CA LYS A 155 -12.76 20.45 11.92
C LYS A 155 -12.35 21.88 12.26
N GLN A 156 -11.09 22.25 12.01
CA GLN A 156 -10.48 23.52 12.37
C GLN A 156 -10.12 24.35 11.13
N TRP A 157 -11.01 24.39 10.14
CA TRP A 157 -10.78 25.08 8.86
C TRP A 157 -10.31 26.54 9.02
N PRO A 158 -10.90 27.38 9.90
CA PRO A 158 -10.42 28.75 10.11
C PRO A 158 -8.99 28.84 10.64
N ALA A 159 -8.59 27.93 11.54
CA ALA A 159 -7.23 27.88 12.07
C ALA A 159 -6.23 27.48 10.98
N PHE A 160 -6.57 26.46 10.19
CA PHE A 160 -5.78 26.07 9.01
C PHE A 160 -5.63 27.25 8.03
N MET A 161 -6.72 27.95 7.69
CA MET A 161 -6.67 29.10 6.77
C MET A 161 -5.86 30.28 7.31
N SER A 162 -5.77 30.44 8.63
CA SER A 162 -4.90 31.45 9.24
C SER A 162 -3.43 31.13 8.96
N GLY A 163 -3.03 29.85 9.11
CA GLY A 163 -1.70 29.38 8.72
C GLY A 163 -1.42 29.53 7.21
N VAL A 164 -2.41 29.19 6.36
CA VAL A 164 -2.31 29.39 4.90
C VAL A 164 -2.09 30.86 4.57
N LYS A 165 -2.78 31.78 5.25
CA LYS A 165 -2.61 33.22 5.03
C LYS A 165 -1.16 33.67 5.27
N PHE A 166 -0.53 33.23 6.37
CA PHE A 166 0.87 33.56 6.64
C PHE A 166 1.82 33.06 5.53
N GLU A 167 1.63 31.82 5.06
CA GLU A 167 2.40 31.27 3.94
C GLU A 167 2.16 32.05 2.63
N MET A 168 0.93 32.46 2.37
CA MET A 168 0.59 33.26 1.20
C MET A 168 1.15 34.68 1.26
N ASP A 169 1.17 35.31 2.44
CA ASP A 169 1.76 36.64 2.64
C ASP A 169 3.28 36.59 2.40
N ALA A 170 3.95 35.51 2.85
CA ALA A 170 5.37 35.28 2.57
C ALA A 170 5.64 35.09 1.06
N LEU A 171 4.79 34.33 0.36
CA LEU A 171 4.86 34.15 -1.10
C LEU A 171 4.54 35.44 -1.86
N ALA A 172 3.62 36.27 -1.36
CA ALA A 172 3.31 37.56 -1.97
C ALA A 172 4.49 38.54 -1.83
N ALA A 173 5.18 38.53 -0.68
CA ALA A 173 6.38 39.33 -0.46
C ALA A 173 7.52 38.95 -1.43
N SER A 174 7.58 37.70 -1.91
CA SER A 174 8.53 37.25 -2.94
C SER A 174 8.04 37.47 -4.38
N GLY A 175 6.89 38.11 -4.57
CA GLY A 175 6.28 38.36 -5.88
C GLY A 175 5.60 37.12 -6.50
N GLN A 176 5.43 36.04 -5.74
CA GLN A 176 4.89 34.77 -6.22
C GLN A 176 3.51 34.45 -5.62
N GLY A 177 2.46 35.18 -5.99
CA GLY A 177 1.09 34.72 -5.72
C GLY A 177 0.04 35.80 -5.57
N LYS A 178 -1.21 35.36 -5.48
CA LYS A 178 -2.38 36.19 -5.13
C LYS A 178 -3.06 35.56 -3.92
N VAL A 179 -3.33 36.37 -2.90
CA VAL A 179 -4.10 35.95 -1.72
C VAL A 179 -5.53 35.64 -2.16
N ALA A 180 -5.99 34.42 -1.86
CA ALA A 180 -7.35 33.97 -2.12
C ALA A 180 -7.93 33.41 -0.84
N PHE A 181 -9.14 33.85 -0.49
CA PHE A 181 -9.85 33.37 0.69
C PHE A 181 -10.86 32.31 0.28
N TYR A 182 -10.86 31.19 0.99
CA TYR A 182 -11.78 30.08 0.77
C TYR A 182 -12.66 29.91 1.99
N GLN A 183 -13.96 30.19 1.83
CA GLN A 183 -14.95 30.01 2.89
C GLN A 183 -15.13 28.54 3.27
N TRP A 184 -14.95 27.63 2.30
CA TRP A 184 -15.17 26.19 2.46
C TRP A 184 -13.88 25.39 2.25
N PRO A 185 -13.74 24.22 2.91
CA PRO A 185 -12.62 23.32 2.67
C PRO A 185 -12.41 23.02 1.19
N ASN A 186 -11.16 23.04 0.74
CA ASN A 186 -10.80 22.76 -0.64
C ASN A 186 -9.55 21.88 -0.70
N LEU A 187 -9.68 20.69 -1.31
CA LEU A 187 -8.57 19.72 -1.37
C LEU A 187 -7.34 20.23 -2.12
N LYS A 188 -7.49 21.11 -3.12
CA LYS A 188 -6.34 21.70 -3.82
C LYS A 188 -5.56 22.63 -2.88
N VAL A 189 -6.26 23.38 -2.03
CA VAL A 189 -5.66 24.26 -1.02
C VAL A 189 -4.96 23.42 0.05
N ILE A 190 -5.64 22.40 0.59
CA ILE A 190 -5.06 21.49 1.59
C ILE A 190 -3.81 20.80 1.04
N ARG A 191 -3.84 20.36 -0.23
CA ARG A 191 -2.69 19.74 -0.89
C ARG A 191 -1.55 20.72 -1.11
N ARG A 192 -1.84 21.93 -1.57
CA ARG A 192 -0.82 22.97 -1.81
C ARG A 192 -0.11 23.38 -0.51
N PHE A 193 -0.86 23.48 0.59
CA PHE A 193 -0.36 23.87 1.91
C PHE A 193 -0.34 22.68 2.87
N SER A 194 0.13 21.53 2.37
CA SER A 194 0.16 20.28 3.14
C SER A 194 1.04 20.37 4.40
N GLY A 195 2.08 21.22 4.39
CA GLY A 195 2.93 21.50 5.55
C GLY A 195 2.16 22.17 6.70
N VAL A 196 1.34 23.19 6.40
CA VAL A 196 0.48 23.87 7.39
C VAL A 196 -0.47 22.89 8.07
N ALA A 197 -1.03 21.94 7.29
CA ALA A 197 -1.89 20.91 7.83
C ALA A 197 -1.16 19.99 8.83
N VAL A 198 0.10 19.63 8.54
CA VAL A 198 0.92 18.82 9.45
C VAL A 198 1.26 19.59 10.72
N GLU A 199 1.61 20.88 10.62
CA GLU A 199 1.91 21.71 11.80
C GLU A 199 0.68 21.88 12.69
N LEU A 200 -0.50 22.13 12.11
CA LEU A 200 -1.75 22.20 12.86
C LEU A 200 -2.02 20.88 13.63
N TRP A 201 -1.79 19.73 12.99
CA TRP A 201 -1.91 18.42 13.64
C TRP A 201 -0.89 18.19 14.77
N LYS A 202 0.35 18.69 14.62
CA LYS A 202 1.36 18.61 15.68
C LYS A 202 0.98 19.46 16.89
N MET A 203 0.40 20.64 16.68
CA MET A 203 -0.04 21.53 17.77
C MET A 203 -1.21 20.95 18.57
N GLU A 204 -2.13 20.22 17.92
CA GLU A 204 -3.27 19.59 18.59
C GLU A 204 -2.89 18.33 19.39
N LYS A 205 -1.75 17.71 19.08
CA LYS A 205 -1.29 16.56 19.87
C LYS A 205 -0.94 17.03 21.29
N PRO A 206 -1.60 16.51 22.34
CA PRO A 206 -1.16 16.78 23.69
C PRO A 206 0.28 16.27 23.81
N ALA A 207 1.15 17.08 24.43
CA ALA A 207 2.52 16.66 24.72
C ALA A 207 2.49 15.26 25.36
N PRO A 208 3.37 14.33 24.96
CA PRO A 208 3.42 13.03 25.60
C PRO A 208 3.57 13.26 27.09
N LYS A 209 2.61 12.75 27.89
CA LYS A 209 2.73 12.81 29.35
C LYS A 209 4.05 12.13 29.68
N ALA A 210 4.98 12.88 30.28
CA ALA A 210 6.22 12.32 30.78
C ALA A 210 5.84 11.17 31.74
N VAL A 211 6.27 9.97 31.40
CA VAL A 211 6.10 8.77 32.23
C VAL A 211 7.21 8.75 33.26
#